data_AF-A0A7C1ZDL5-F1
#
_entry.id   AF-A0A7C1ZDL5-F1
#
_cell.length_a   1.000
_cell.length_b   1.000
_cell.length_c   1.000
_cell.angle_alpha   90.00
_cell.angle_beta   90.00
_cell.angle_gamma   90.00
#
_symmetry.space_group_name_H-M   'P 1'
#
loop_
_entity.id
_entity.type
_entity.pdbx_description
1 polymer ?
#
loop_
_entity_poly.entity_id
_entity_poly.type
_entity_poly.pdbx_seq_one_letter_code
_entity_poly.pdbx_strand_id
1 'polypeptide(L)'
;MQVITTHINADFDAMASMIAAKKLYPDAQMVFPGSQEGNLREFFVKSTSFIYDFTRIKNINLDDVDFLILVDTRQRSRIGRFEEIVDRPDLRIHIYDHHPDAPDDIKGEKEIVRLVGSTSTILTGLIKERGIKLSPEEATILALGIYEDTGSLTFSSTTEEDFLACAYLRSCGCDLNLVSDLINRELSPEQVYLLDELLRSSKTYNIKGIEITIAEVSSDKYISDFAVLVHKLKDMKNLDVLFALALMEDRIYLIARSRIPEVNVAEVASYFGGGGHANAASATIKGLTLIQAEEKLLKVLQNHISPIQLARQLMSAPVISVSPGTSIEETANLMIHYNINAVPVIDEDEIKGIITRQVIEKAAYHKLQKLPVSDFMTTDFHPVRPDATLMEIQEGLVDRHQRLLPVMEDGKIIGVITRRDLLDYLVQDGDQLPDPVYDQETIKSQKGSVKNIQNIMKEQLPRDIIDLFKELGEVAENLKYKAYVVGGFVRDLLLRKPNLDIDIVIEGDGIKFAKAFSKKHPETKIRCHQKFNTAVIVFPDGFKIDVATARLEYYEYPAALPTVKVSSLKLDLYR
;
A
#
# COMPACT_ATOMS: atom_id res chain seq x y z
N MET A 1 13.33 -38.52 34.16
CA MET A 1 12.32 -38.75 33.11
C MET A 1 12.52 -37.76 31.98
N GLN A 2 12.47 -38.24 30.73
CA GLN A 2 12.60 -37.40 29.53
C GLN A 2 11.23 -36.95 29.03
N VAL A 3 11.06 -35.67 28.75
CA VAL A 3 9.79 -35.08 28.27
C VAL A 3 10.04 -34.26 27.01
N ILE A 4 9.25 -34.50 25.97
CA ILE A 4 9.12 -33.62 24.80
C ILE A 4 7.90 -32.74 25.03
N THR A 5 8.08 -31.42 24.93
CA THR A 5 6.99 -30.45 25.04
C THR A 5 7.17 -29.32 24.03
N THR A 6 6.15 -28.48 23.91
CA THR A 6 6.05 -27.40 22.92
C THR A 6 5.40 -26.18 23.59
N HIS A 7 4.78 -25.27 22.85
CA HIS A 7 4.06 -24.14 23.40
C HIS A 7 2.60 -24.45 23.78
N ILE A 8 2.03 -23.62 24.65
CA ILE A 8 0.59 -23.55 24.91
C ILE A 8 -0.13 -23.10 23.63
N ASN A 9 -1.38 -23.54 23.48
CA ASN A 9 -2.13 -23.37 22.23
C ASN A 9 -1.39 -23.98 21.03
N ALA A 10 -0.99 -25.24 21.17
CA ALA A 10 -0.24 -25.97 20.14
C ALA A 10 -1.05 -26.13 18.83
N ASP A 11 -0.37 -25.92 17.70
CA ASP A 11 -0.85 -26.06 16.32
C ASP A 11 -0.28 -27.35 15.67
N PHE A 12 -0.42 -27.52 14.35
CA PHE A 12 0.10 -28.72 13.69
C PHE A 12 1.62 -28.74 13.62
N ASP A 13 2.34 -27.61 13.53
CA ASP A 13 3.80 -27.62 13.56
C ASP A 13 4.31 -28.07 14.95
N ALA A 14 3.73 -27.55 16.01
CA ALA A 14 4.02 -27.98 17.37
C ALA A 14 3.82 -29.50 17.53
N MET A 15 2.67 -30.04 17.12
CA MET A 15 2.41 -31.48 17.19
C MET A 15 3.38 -32.29 16.30
N ALA A 16 3.57 -31.87 15.05
CA ALA A 16 4.42 -32.56 14.09
C ALA A 16 5.88 -32.60 14.57
N SER A 17 6.35 -31.48 15.12
CA SER A 17 7.66 -31.36 15.73
C SER A 17 7.82 -32.25 16.97
N MET A 18 6.78 -32.39 17.80
CA MET A 18 6.83 -33.33 18.94
C MET A 18 6.98 -34.79 18.45
N ILE A 19 6.23 -35.18 17.42
CA ILE A 19 6.29 -36.52 16.83
C ILE A 19 7.65 -36.75 16.16
N ALA A 20 8.17 -35.77 15.44
CA ALA A 20 9.51 -35.82 14.85
C ALA A 20 10.60 -35.94 15.93
N ALA A 21 10.51 -35.16 17.01
CA ALA A 21 11.43 -35.26 18.14
C ALA A 21 11.35 -36.62 18.85
N LYS A 22 10.17 -37.25 18.94
CA LYS A 22 10.02 -38.62 19.49
C LYS A 22 10.82 -39.65 18.69
N LYS A 23 11.05 -39.43 17.38
CA LYS A 23 11.95 -40.27 16.57
C LYS A 23 13.42 -40.09 16.94
N LEU A 24 13.80 -38.87 17.36
CA LEU A 24 15.15 -38.55 17.82
C LEU A 24 15.40 -38.95 19.28
N TYR A 25 14.32 -38.99 20.09
CA TYR A 25 14.31 -39.31 21.53
C TYR A 25 13.25 -40.38 21.84
N PRO A 26 13.50 -41.66 21.47
CA PRO A 26 12.49 -42.73 21.57
C PRO A 26 11.94 -42.97 22.99
N ASP A 27 12.73 -42.67 24.02
CA ASP A 27 12.35 -42.89 25.42
C ASP A 27 11.56 -41.73 26.05
N ALA A 28 11.46 -40.58 25.37
CA ALA A 28 10.83 -39.38 25.92
C ALA A 28 9.31 -39.39 25.80
N GLN A 29 8.61 -38.90 26.81
CA GLN A 29 7.14 -38.78 26.78
C GLN A 29 6.72 -37.47 26.11
N MET A 30 5.77 -37.53 25.19
CA MET A 30 5.20 -36.33 24.55
C MET A 30 4.10 -35.75 25.44
N VAL A 31 4.24 -34.48 25.82
CA VAL A 31 3.33 -33.80 26.75
C VAL A 31 3.03 -32.39 26.24
N PHE A 32 1.76 -32.12 25.93
CA PHE A 32 1.32 -30.74 25.65
C PHE A 32 1.32 -29.93 26.95
N PRO A 33 1.85 -28.69 26.94
CA PRO A 33 1.91 -27.85 28.14
C PRO A 33 0.55 -27.23 28.53
N GLY A 34 -0.41 -27.23 27.61
CA GLY A 34 -1.70 -26.56 27.78
C GLY A 34 -2.72 -26.94 26.72
N SER A 35 -3.58 -25.99 26.34
CA SER A 35 -4.59 -26.17 25.29
C SER A 35 -3.97 -26.35 23.90
N GLN A 36 -4.76 -26.87 22.97
CA GLN A 36 -4.45 -26.98 21.55
C GLN A 36 -5.35 -26.01 20.74
N GLU A 37 -4.87 -25.62 19.57
CA GLU A 37 -5.65 -24.86 18.58
C GLU A 37 -6.95 -25.58 18.19
N GLY A 38 -7.92 -24.83 17.65
CA GLY A 38 -9.21 -25.38 17.19
C GLY A 38 -9.04 -26.52 16.19
N ASN A 39 -8.22 -26.31 15.15
CA ASN A 39 -7.98 -27.27 14.07
C ASN A 39 -7.37 -28.57 14.60
N LEU A 40 -6.35 -28.45 15.45
CA LEU A 40 -5.68 -29.60 16.03
C LEU A 40 -6.63 -30.40 16.94
N ARG A 41 -7.51 -29.74 17.71
CA ARG A 41 -8.53 -30.43 18.51
C ARG A 41 -9.53 -31.17 17.63
N GLU A 42 -10.00 -30.54 16.56
CA GLU A 42 -10.94 -31.14 15.62
C GLU A 42 -10.30 -32.34 14.90
N PHE A 43 -9.03 -32.23 14.53
CA PHE A 43 -8.23 -33.33 14.02
C PHE A 43 -8.20 -34.52 14.98
N PHE A 44 -7.89 -34.32 16.27
CA PHE A 44 -7.93 -35.42 17.24
C PHE A 44 -9.32 -36.06 17.40
N VAL A 45 -10.40 -35.29 17.22
CA VAL A 45 -11.78 -35.81 17.30
C VAL A 45 -12.15 -36.62 16.06
N LYS A 46 -11.81 -36.13 14.86
CA LYS A 46 -12.15 -36.76 13.58
C LYS A 46 -11.22 -37.92 13.22
N SER A 47 -9.96 -37.83 13.63
CA SER A 47 -8.91 -38.78 13.29
C SER A 47 -8.64 -39.73 14.45
N THR A 48 -9.65 -40.54 14.80
CA THR A 48 -9.64 -41.61 15.83
C THR A 48 -8.55 -42.69 15.68
N SER A 49 -7.61 -42.52 14.75
CA SER A 49 -6.59 -43.51 14.35
C SER A 49 -5.14 -43.07 14.60
N PHE A 50 -4.85 -41.94 15.24
CA PHE A 50 -3.46 -41.61 15.56
C PHE A 50 -2.97 -42.34 16.83
N ILE A 51 -2.05 -43.28 16.62
CA ILE A 51 -1.46 -44.23 17.57
C ILE A 51 -0.40 -43.55 18.48
N TYR A 52 -0.49 -42.24 18.69
CA TYR A 52 0.50 -41.51 19.49
C TYR A 52 -0.01 -41.27 20.92
N ASP A 53 0.67 -41.87 21.88
CA ASP A 53 0.39 -41.71 23.30
C ASP A 53 0.92 -40.36 23.81
N PHE A 54 0.07 -39.33 23.73
CA PHE A 54 0.29 -38.07 24.42
C PHE A 54 -0.09 -38.19 25.90
N THR A 55 0.88 -37.95 26.78
CA THR A 55 0.64 -37.98 28.23
C THR A 55 0.05 -36.65 28.66
N ARG A 56 -1.02 -36.69 29.48
CA ARG A 56 -1.61 -35.47 30.03
C ARG A 56 -0.68 -34.86 31.06
N ILE A 57 -0.45 -33.55 31.00
CA ILE A 57 0.44 -32.82 31.92
C ILE A 57 0.12 -33.04 33.40
N LYS A 58 -1.15 -33.25 33.75
CA LYS A 58 -1.57 -33.56 35.13
C LYS A 58 -1.03 -34.90 35.67
N ASN A 59 -0.60 -35.80 34.80
CA ASN A 59 -0.04 -37.10 35.15
C ASN A 59 1.50 -37.05 35.21
N ILE A 60 2.11 -35.90 34.91
CA ILE A 60 3.55 -35.68 34.97
C ILE A 60 3.88 -35.07 36.32
N ASN A 61 4.75 -35.74 37.07
CA ASN A 61 5.42 -35.14 38.20
C ASN A 61 6.66 -34.38 37.70
N LEU A 62 6.67 -33.06 37.89
CA LEU A 62 7.73 -32.18 37.38
C LEU A 62 9.08 -32.46 38.04
N ASP A 63 9.08 -32.91 39.30
CA ASP A 63 10.32 -33.21 40.03
C ASP A 63 11.10 -34.36 39.38
N ASP A 64 10.38 -35.32 38.79
CA ASP A 64 10.96 -36.50 38.14
C ASP A 64 11.54 -36.19 36.74
N VAL A 65 11.30 -35.00 36.18
CA VAL A 65 11.82 -34.59 34.88
C VAL A 65 13.30 -34.20 35.01
N ASP A 66 14.17 -34.92 34.32
CA ASP A 66 15.63 -34.70 34.29
C ASP A 66 16.13 -34.27 32.90
N PHE A 67 15.29 -34.39 31.87
CA PHE A 67 15.60 -33.98 30.51
C PHE A 67 14.36 -33.45 29.79
N LEU A 68 14.39 -32.18 29.41
CA LEU A 68 13.36 -31.50 28.66
C LEU A 68 13.80 -31.27 27.21
N ILE A 69 12.97 -31.68 26.26
CA ILE A 69 13.14 -31.43 24.83
C ILE A 69 12.05 -30.45 24.42
N LEU A 70 12.45 -29.22 24.12
CA LEU A 70 11.58 -28.16 23.64
C LEU A 70 11.56 -28.17 22.12
N VAL A 71 10.37 -28.18 21.55
CA VAL A 71 10.15 -28.04 20.12
C VAL A 71 9.19 -26.91 19.83
N ASP A 72 9.47 -26.17 18.76
CA ASP A 72 8.61 -25.12 18.22
C ASP A 72 8.37 -23.93 19.16
N THR A 73 9.21 -23.86 20.20
CA THR A 73 9.32 -22.69 21.06
C THR A 73 10.58 -22.84 21.90
N ARG A 74 11.16 -21.69 22.25
CA ARG A 74 12.12 -21.56 23.34
C ARG A 74 11.74 -20.49 24.36
N GLN A 75 10.56 -19.90 24.23
CA GLN A 75 10.10 -18.85 25.15
C GLN A 75 9.55 -19.45 26.43
N ARG A 76 10.05 -18.96 27.57
CA ARG A 76 9.65 -19.43 28.89
C ARG A 76 8.16 -19.30 29.14
N SER A 77 7.57 -18.18 28.75
CA SER A 77 6.14 -17.89 28.95
C SER A 77 5.22 -18.83 28.18
N ARG A 78 5.73 -19.54 27.15
CA ARG A 78 4.93 -20.39 26.27
C ARG A 78 4.86 -21.85 26.69
N ILE A 79 5.66 -22.33 27.64
CA ILE A 79 5.74 -23.78 27.96
C ILE A 79 4.87 -24.23 29.15
N GLY A 80 3.95 -23.38 29.62
CA GLY A 80 3.02 -23.71 30.71
C GLY A 80 3.76 -24.13 32.00
N ARG A 81 3.28 -25.17 32.68
CA ARG A 81 3.86 -25.61 33.98
C ARG A 81 5.33 -26.02 33.91
N PHE A 82 5.85 -26.31 32.72
CA PHE A 82 7.27 -26.64 32.59
C PHE A 82 8.19 -25.45 32.88
N GLU A 83 7.67 -24.21 32.87
CA GLU A 83 8.43 -23.02 33.29
C GLU A 83 8.91 -23.08 34.75
N GLU A 84 8.25 -23.90 35.58
CA GLU A 84 8.58 -24.10 37.00
C GLU A 84 9.93 -24.83 37.18
N ILE A 85 10.37 -25.61 36.17
CA ILE A 85 11.56 -26.45 36.27
C ILE A 85 12.73 -25.99 35.39
N VAL A 86 12.56 -25.03 34.49
CA VAL A 86 13.62 -24.67 33.51
C VAL A 86 14.91 -24.13 34.13
N ASP A 87 14.84 -23.55 35.34
CA ASP A 87 16.02 -23.03 36.04
C ASP A 87 16.71 -24.07 36.94
N ARG A 88 16.22 -25.31 36.96
CA ARG A 88 16.82 -26.38 37.77
C ARG A 88 18.21 -26.74 37.23
N PRO A 89 19.26 -26.73 38.07
CA PRO A 89 20.63 -26.98 37.60
C PRO A 89 20.87 -28.44 37.16
N ASP A 90 20.03 -29.37 37.60
CA ASP A 90 20.06 -30.78 37.25
C ASP A 90 19.23 -31.12 35.99
N LEU A 91 18.47 -30.14 35.46
CA LEU A 91 17.64 -30.33 34.28
C LEU A 91 18.46 -30.11 33.00
N ARG A 92 18.50 -31.13 32.14
CA ARG A 92 19.06 -31.01 30.80
C ARG A 92 17.99 -30.47 29.85
N ILE A 93 18.36 -29.57 28.94
CA ILE A 93 17.41 -28.97 28.00
C ILE A 93 17.98 -29.01 26.58
N HIS A 94 17.21 -29.57 25.65
CA HIS A 94 17.48 -29.50 24.22
C HIS A 94 16.37 -28.70 23.52
N ILE A 95 16.73 -27.84 22.58
CA ILE A 95 15.82 -26.88 21.95
C ILE A 95 15.91 -27.01 20.43
N TYR A 96 14.75 -27.08 19.78
CA TYR A 96 14.55 -27.05 18.33
C TYR A 96 13.49 -26.00 18.02
N ASP A 97 13.86 -24.92 17.35
CA ASP A 97 12.95 -23.80 17.13
C ASP A 97 13.28 -23.07 15.82
N HIS A 98 12.31 -22.42 15.22
CA HIS A 98 12.49 -21.60 14.02
C HIS A 98 12.19 -20.10 14.23
N HIS A 99 11.68 -19.74 15.40
CA HIS A 99 11.32 -18.37 15.74
C HIS A 99 12.56 -17.46 15.95
N PRO A 100 12.46 -16.14 15.67
CA PRO A 100 13.48 -15.16 16.04
C PRO A 100 13.76 -15.12 17.55
N ASP A 101 14.88 -14.51 17.95
CA ASP A 101 15.24 -14.37 19.37
C ASP A 101 14.22 -13.50 20.13
N ALA A 102 13.86 -13.92 21.33
CA ALA A 102 12.98 -13.19 22.25
C ALA A 102 13.62 -12.98 23.64
N PRO A 103 13.22 -11.94 24.40
CA PRO A 103 13.84 -11.62 25.69
C PRO A 103 13.68 -12.70 26.77
N ASP A 104 12.63 -13.51 26.70
CA ASP A 104 12.32 -14.59 27.66
C ASP A 104 12.74 -15.98 27.15
N ASP A 105 13.66 -16.04 26.18
CA ASP A 105 14.19 -17.29 25.65
C ASP A 105 14.96 -18.09 26.71
N ILE A 106 14.64 -19.38 26.78
CA ILE A 106 15.34 -20.39 27.58
C ILE A 106 16.64 -20.77 26.87
N LYS A 107 17.68 -21.06 27.67
CA LYS A 107 18.93 -21.61 27.18
C LYS A 107 19.04 -23.11 27.47
N GLY A 108 19.53 -23.86 26.48
CA GLY A 108 19.66 -25.31 26.55
C GLY A 108 21.12 -25.77 26.44
N GLU A 109 21.36 -27.01 26.86
CA GLU A 109 22.62 -27.73 26.59
C GLU A 109 22.87 -27.85 25.08
N LYS A 110 21.78 -28.00 24.32
CA LYS A 110 21.80 -28.05 22.86
C LYS A 110 20.68 -27.20 22.29
N GLU A 111 21.04 -26.29 21.38
CA GLU A 111 20.10 -25.42 20.68
C GLU A 111 20.30 -25.60 19.17
N ILE A 112 19.26 -26.00 18.45
CA ILE A 112 19.21 -25.99 16.98
C ILE A 112 18.10 -25.03 16.60
N VAL A 113 18.48 -23.78 16.36
CA VAL A 113 17.56 -22.72 15.95
C VAL A 113 17.92 -22.26 14.55
N ARG A 114 16.95 -22.27 13.63
CA ARG A 114 17.15 -21.87 12.22
C ARG A 114 15.94 -21.09 11.74
N LEU A 115 16.16 -19.93 11.13
CA LEU A 115 15.09 -19.10 10.54
C LEU A 115 14.58 -19.73 9.23
N VAL A 116 13.86 -20.84 9.36
CA VAL A 116 13.16 -21.54 8.26
C VAL A 116 11.65 -21.45 8.46
N GLY A 117 10.88 -21.93 7.48
CA GLY A 117 9.43 -21.79 7.48
C GLY A 117 8.74 -22.51 8.64
N SER A 118 9.31 -23.58 9.19
CA SER A 118 8.70 -24.41 10.23
C SER A 118 9.75 -25.20 11.05
N THR A 119 9.46 -25.48 12.32
CA THR A 119 10.29 -26.39 13.15
C THR A 119 10.29 -27.82 12.61
N SER A 120 9.18 -28.27 12.01
CA SER A 120 9.08 -29.57 11.33
C SER A 120 10.09 -29.70 10.18
N THR A 121 10.45 -28.61 9.49
CA THR A 121 11.52 -28.59 8.48
C THR A 121 12.88 -28.96 9.08
N ILE A 122 13.22 -28.35 10.23
CA ILE A 122 14.48 -28.60 10.94
C ILE A 122 14.58 -30.08 11.34
N LEU A 123 13.52 -30.59 11.98
CA LEU A 123 13.50 -31.96 12.49
C LEU A 123 13.47 -32.99 11.35
N THR A 124 12.77 -32.70 10.25
CA THR A 124 12.82 -33.51 9.02
C THR A 124 14.24 -33.65 8.48
N GLY A 125 14.98 -32.53 8.42
CA GLY A 125 16.39 -32.52 8.01
C GLY A 125 17.25 -33.44 8.88
N LEU A 126 17.10 -33.36 10.20
CA LEU A 126 17.85 -34.18 11.15
C LEU A 126 17.49 -35.68 11.08
N ILE A 127 16.20 -36.00 10.88
CA ILE A 127 15.73 -37.38 10.69
C ILE A 127 16.35 -37.97 9.41
N LYS A 128 16.36 -37.19 8.32
CA LYS A 128 16.98 -37.58 7.05
C LYS A 128 18.48 -37.80 7.19
N GLU A 129 19.19 -36.86 7.82
CA GLU A 129 20.64 -36.93 8.05
C GLU A 129 21.03 -38.18 8.85
N ARG A 130 20.23 -38.54 9.85
CA ARG A 130 20.45 -39.73 10.69
C ARG A 130 19.96 -41.04 10.05
N GLY A 131 19.37 -40.99 8.86
CA GLY A 131 18.81 -42.16 8.18
C GLY A 131 17.66 -42.83 8.93
N ILE A 132 16.93 -42.08 9.77
CA ILE A 132 15.80 -42.60 10.52
C ILE A 132 14.60 -42.75 9.58
N LYS A 133 13.96 -43.91 9.57
CA LYS A 133 12.81 -44.18 8.70
C LYS A 133 11.53 -43.54 9.24
N LEU A 134 10.82 -42.87 8.35
CA LEU A 134 9.47 -42.37 8.56
C LEU A 134 8.45 -43.33 7.94
N SER A 135 7.33 -43.53 8.62
CA SER A 135 6.13 -44.11 8.00
C SER A 135 5.44 -43.07 7.10
N PRO A 136 4.58 -43.50 6.14
CA PRO A 136 3.77 -42.56 5.36
C PRO A 136 2.93 -41.63 6.22
N GLU A 137 2.39 -42.12 7.34
CA GLU A 137 1.58 -41.33 8.28
C GLU A 137 2.44 -40.28 9.01
N GLU A 138 3.63 -40.66 9.49
CA GLU A 138 4.59 -39.72 10.07
C GLU A 138 5.00 -38.66 9.05
N ALA A 139 5.33 -39.08 7.83
CA ALA A 139 5.71 -38.17 6.76
C ALA A 139 4.58 -37.18 6.42
N THR A 140 3.33 -37.63 6.49
CA THR A 140 2.15 -36.79 6.25
C THR A 140 1.95 -35.76 7.37
N ILE A 141 2.13 -36.16 8.65
CA ILE A 141 2.04 -35.24 9.78
C ILE A 141 3.16 -34.18 9.74
N LEU A 142 4.39 -34.59 9.46
CA LEU A 142 5.51 -33.66 9.34
C LEU A 142 5.27 -32.67 8.19
N ALA A 143 4.68 -33.13 7.09
CA ALA A 143 4.32 -32.24 5.99
C ALA A 143 3.18 -31.29 6.39
N LEU A 144 2.20 -31.76 7.17
CA LEU A 144 1.11 -30.92 7.68
C LEU A 144 1.64 -29.72 8.48
N GLY A 145 2.61 -29.96 9.38
CA GLY A 145 3.27 -28.88 10.12
C GLY A 145 3.96 -27.86 9.19
N ILE A 146 4.75 -28.33 8.22
CA ILE A 146 5.42 -27.44 7.27
C ILE A 146 4.42 -26.65 6.43
N TYR A 147 3.38 -27.30 5.90
CA TYR A 147 2.40 -26.62 5.04
C TYR A 147 1.50 -25.65 5.81
N GLU A 148 1.20 -25.89 7.09
CA GLU A 148 0.46 -24.92 7.90
C GLU A 148 1.28 -23.64 8.09
N ASP A 149 2.51 -23.77 8.57
CA ASP A 149 3.35 -22.65 8.98
C ASP A 149 3.95 -21.84 7.82
N THR A 150 4.06 -22.48 6.64
CA THR A 150 4.49 -21.81 5.40
C THR A 150 3.34 -21.25 4.57
N GLY A 151 2.08 -21.40 5.02
CA GLY A 151 0.91 -21.00 4.24
C GLY A 151 0.84 -21.75 2.92
N SER A 152 1.04 -23.07 2.96
CA SER A 152 1.21 -23.92 1.79
C SER A 152 2.34 -23.47 0.87
N LEU A 153 3.50 -23.14 1.46
CA LEU A 153 4.73 -22.71 0.79
C LEU A 153 4.63 -21.34 0.09
N THR A 154 3.70 -20.48 0.52
CA THR A 154 3.47 -19.16 -0.11
C THR A 154 3.91 -17.99 0.75
N PHE A 155 4.11 -18.18 2.06
CA PHE A 155 4.56 -17.10 2.94
C PHE A 155 6.01 -16.71 2.66
N SER A 156 6.34 -15.43 2.85
CA SER A 156 7.69 -14.90 2.61
C SER A 156 8.77 -15.45 3.56
N SER A 157 8.36 -16.06 4.68
CA SER A 157 9.23 -16.81 5.59
C SER A 157 9.64 -18.18 5.04
N THR A 158 8.99 -18.69 3.99
CA THR A 158 9.30 -19.98 3.38
C THR A 158 10.69 -19.95 2.73
N THR A 159 11.51 -20.95 3.03
CA THR A 159 12.88 -21.10 2.56
C THR A 159 13.06 -22.31 1.65
N GLU A 160 14.21 -22.40 0.96
CA GLU A 160 14.58 -23.58 0.17
C GLU A 160 14.53 -24.88 0.99
N GLU A 161 14.88 -24.81 2.28
CA GLU A 161 14.90 -25.98 3.15
C GLU A 161 13.50 -26.58 3.34
N ASP A 162 12.45 -25.75 3.38
CA ASP A 162 11.07 -26.21 3.50
C ASP A 162 10.64 -27.01 2.26
N PHE A 163 11.01 -26.56 1.06
CA PHE A 163 10.77 -27.29 -0.18
C PHE A 163 11.51 -28.64 -0.20
N LEU A 164 12.77 -28.66 0.23
CA LEU A 164 13.58 -29.88 0.29
C LEU A 164 13.07 -30.88 1.32
N ALA A 165 12.59 -30.39 2.46
CA ALA A 165 11.92 -31.20 3.48
C ALA A 165 10.63 -31.81 2.93
N CYS A 166 9.74 -31.01 2.34
CA CYS A 166 8.52 -31.49 1.69
C CYS A 166 8.80 -32.54 0.59
N ALA A 167 9.82 -32.30 -0.25
CA ALA A 167 10.22 -33.27 -1.27
C ALA A 167 10.67 -34.61 -0.65
N TYR A 168 11.42 -34.56 0.45
CA TYR A 168 11.82 -35.76 1.18
C TYR A 168 10.62 -36.47 1.81
N LEU A 169 9.73 -35.76 2.50
CA LEU A 169 8.52 -36.34 3.11
C LEU A 169 7.61 -36.96 2.07
N ARG A 170 7.48 -36.34 0.89
CA ARG A 170 6.77 -36.93 -0.26
C ARG A 170 7.43 -38.23 -0.73
N SER A 171 8.76 -38.29 -0.75
CA SER A 171 9.49 -39.54 -1.07
C SER A 171 9.28 -40.64 -0.01
N CYS A 172 8.94 -40.27 1.22
CA CYS A 172 8.57 -41.19 2.31
C CYS A 172 7.10 -41.62 2.30
N GLY A 173 6.30 -41.14 1.34
CA GLY A 173 4.89 -41.51 1.21
C GLY A 173 3.88 -40.54 1.81
N CYS A 174 4.27 -39.30 2.12
CA CYS A 174 3.33 -38.25 2.56
C CYS A 174 2.12 -38.12 1.63
N ASP A 175 0.91 -38.13 2.17
CA ASP A 175 -0.34 -37.90 1.42
C ASP A 175 -0.73 -36.42 1.42
N LEU A 176 -0.45 -35.74 0.30
CA LEU A 176 -0.77 -34.32 0.15
C LEU A 176 -2.26 -34.02 0.05
N ASN A 177 -3.11 -34.99 -0.29
CA ASN A 177 -4.56 -34.78 -0.28
C ASN A 177 -5.04 -34.62 1.16
N LEU A 178 -4.58 -35.50 2.07
CA LEU A 178 -4.88 -35.38 3.49
C LEU A 178 -4.36 -34.05 4.06
N VAL A 179 -3.14 -33.63 3.69
CA VAL A 179 -2.60 -32.33 4.10
C VAL A 179 -3.49 -31.19 3.61
N SER A 180 -3.88 -31.20 2.34
CA SER A 180 -4.77 -30.20 1.75
C SER A 180 -6.13 -30.16 2.45
N ASP A 181 -6.75 -31.30 2.73
CA ASP A 181 -8.06 -31.39 3.36
C ASP A 181 -8.05 -30.90 4.82
N LEU A 182 -6.93 -31.09 5.53
CA LEU A 182 -6.78 -30.67 6.92
C LEU A 182 -6.42 -29.18 7.06
N ILE A 183 -5.70 -28.61 6.09
CA ILE A 183 -5.32 -27.19 6.09
C ILE A 183 -6.48 -26.33 5.58
N ASN A 184 -7.21 -26.79 4.57
CA ASN A 184 -8.30 -26.02 4.00
C ASN A 184 -9.52 -26.02 4.92
N ARG A 185 -9.70 -24.92 5.67
CA ARG A 185 -10.94 -24.66 6.41
C ARG A 185 -12.12 -24.50 5.44
N GLU A 186 -12.98 -25.51 5.39
CA GLU A 186 -14.33 -25.35 4.84
C GLU A 186 -15.07 -24.30 5.67
N LEU A 187 -15.72 -23.35 4.99
CA LEU A 187 -16.58 -22.37 5.68
C LEU A 187 -17.89 -23.04 6.05
N SER A 188 -18.33 -22.86 7.31
CA SER A 188 -19.67 -23.28 7.71
C SER A 188 -20.74 -22.48 6.95
N PRO A 189 -21.98 -22.98 6.82
CA PRO A 189 -23.07 -22.20 6.22
C PRO A 189 -23.28 -20.82 6.87
N GLU A 190 -23.13 -20.73 8.20
CA GLU A 190 -23.22 -19.49 8.95
C GLU A 190 -22.08 -18.52 8.62
N GLN A 191 -20.86 -19.06 8.46
CA GLN A 191 -19.69 -18.29 8.04
C GLN A 191 -19.81 -17.79 6.60
N VAL A 192 -20.39 -18.58 5.70
CA VAL A 192 -20.69 -18.16 4.32
C VAL A 192 -21.71 -17.02 4.32
N TYR A 193 -22.75 -17.11 5.17
CA TYR A 193 -23.74 -16.05 5.33
C TYR A 193 -23.11 -14.74 5.84
N LEU A 194 -22.31 -14.81 6.90
CA LEU A 194 -21.59 -13.64 7.42
C LEU A 194 -20.67 -13.01 6.37
N LEU A 195 -20.00 -13.83 5.55
CA LEU A 195 -19.13 -13.35 4.50
C LEU A 195 -19.91 -12.59 3.42
N ASP A 196 -21.11 -13.06 3.02
CA ASP A 196 -22.01 -12.32 2.13
C ASP A 196 -22.46 -10.99 2.74
N GLU A 197 -22.82 -10.97 4.03
CA GLU A 197 -23.19 -9.72 4.71
C GLU A 197 -22.03 -8.72 4.78
N LEU A 198 -20.82 -9.18 5.13
CA LEU A 198 -19.62 -8.33 5.13
C LEU A 198 -19.31 -7.77 3.73
N LEU A 199 -19.51 -8.57 2.67
CA LEU A 199 -19.33 -8.11 1.29
C LEU A 199 -20.31 -6.98 0.95
N ARG A 200 -21.57 -7.09 1.38
CA ARG A 200 -22.62 -6.09 1.13
C ARG A 200 -22.47 -4.83 1.97
N SER A 201 -22.00 -4.96 3.21
CA SER A 201 -21.87 -3.84 4.15
C SER A 201 -20.55 -3.08 4.01
N SER A 202 -19.60 -3.61 3.24
CA SER A 202 -18.30 -2.97 3.03
C SER A 202 -18.44 -1.55 2.43
N LYS A 203 -17.87 -0.56 3.14
CA LYS A 203 -17.77 0.84 2.73
C LYS A 203 -16.29 1.22 2.63
N THR A 204 -15.90 1.90 1.56
CA THR A 204 -14.52 2.37 1.41
C THR A 204 -14.45 3.87 1.67
N TYR A 205 -13.53 4.26 2.53
CA TYR A 205 -13.22 5.62 2.91
C TYR A 205 -11.85 5.98 2.34
N ASN A 206 -11.71 7.19 1.78
CA ASN A 206 -10.40 7.73 1.47
C ASN A 206 -9.96 8.59 2.66
N ILE A 207 -8.90 8.19 3.35
CA ILE A 207 -8.36 8.94 4.48
C ILE A 207 -6.90 9.25 4.18
N LYS A 208 -6.57 10.53 3.99
CA LYS A 208 -5.22 11.01 3.68
C LYS A 208 -4.59 10.31 2.46
N GLY A 209 -5.40 10.02 1.43
CA GLY A 209 -4.96 9.36 0.20
C GLY A 209 -4.92 7.84 0.26
N ILE A 210 -5.32 7.23 1.38
CA ILE A 210 -5.37 5.78 1.57
C ILE A 210 -6.81 5.29 1.48
N GLU A 211 -7.07 4.29 0.64
CA GLU A 211 -8.34 3.59 0.61
C GLU A 211 -8.45 2.60 1.78
N ILE A 212 -9.42 2.83 2.65
CA ILE A 212 -9.66 2.04 3.84
C ILE A 212 -11.08 1.53 3.80
N THR A 213 -11.22 0.20 3.76
CA THR A 213 -12.53 -0.43 3.79
C THR A 213 -12.94 -0.75 5.22
N ILE A 214 -14.16 -0.38 5.59
CA ILE A 214 -14.81 -0.80 6.83
C ILE A 214 -16.01 -1.68 6.46
N ALA A 215 -16.10 -2.86 7.05
CA ALA A 215 -17.24 -3.78 6.86
C ALA A 215 -17.90 -4.09 8.20
N GLU A 216 -19.22 -4.23 8.20
CA GLU A 216 -20.00 -4.43 9.42
C GLU A 216 -20.90 -5.65 9.31
N VAL A 217 -21.09 -6.36 10.40
CA VAL A 217 -22.00 -7.51 10.43
C VAL A 217 -22.59 -7.69 11.83
N SER A 218 -23.76 -8.31 11.92
CA SER A 218 -24.39 -8.64 13.20
C SER A 218 -24.90 -10.07 13.22
N SER A 219 -24.72 -10.75 14.35
CA SER A 219 -25.27 -12.08 14.60
C SER A 219 -25.80 -12.18 16.03
N ASP A 220 -26.90 -12.92 16.19
CA ASP A 220 -27.48 -13.26 17.49
C ASP A 220 -26.66 -14.29 18.28
N LYS A 221 -25.67 -14.92 17.64
CA LYS A 221 -24.79 -15.93 18.23
C LYS A 221 -23.32 -15.55 18.06
N TYR A 222 -22.49 -16.02 18.96
CA TYR A 222 -21.05 -16.01 18.74
C TYR A 222 -20.66 -16.98 17.61
N ILE A 223 -19.94 -16.46 16.61
CA ILE A 223 -19.40 -17.27 15.51
C ILE A 223 -17.87 -17.28 15.61
N SER A 224 -17.29 -18.48 15.70
CA SER A 224 -15.84 -18.65 15.82
C SER A 224 -15.13 -18.30 14.52
N ASP A 225 -13.83 -18.02 14.62
CA ASP A 225 -12.94 -17.80 13.49
C ASP A 225 -13.33 -16.64 12.57
N PHE A 226 -14.01 -15.62 13.11
CA PHE A 226 -14.40 -14.42 12.37
C PHE A 226 -13.22 -13.77 11.62
N ALA A 227 -12.01 -13.81 12.19
CA ALA A 227 -10.80 -13.30 11.55
C ALA A 227 -10.47 -13.98 10.20
N VAL A 228 -10.85 -15.24 10.01
CA VAL A 228 -10.69 -15.96 8.73
C VAL A 228 -11.61 -15.36 7.67
N LEU A 229 -12.83 -14.99 8.02
CA LEU A 229 -13.77 -14.35 7.08
C LEU A 229 -13.24 -12.99 6.64
N VAL A 230 -12.69 -12.21 7.58
CA VAL A 230 -12.09 -10.91 7.30
C VAL A 230 -10.87 -11.04 6.39
N HIS A 231 -10.03 -12.06 6.61
CA HIS A 231 -8.92 -12.36 5.71
C HIS A 231 -9.41 -12.74 4.30
N LYS A 232 -10.39 -13.64 4.18
CA LYS A 232 -10.97 -14.04 2.90
C LYS A 232 -11.58 -12.83 2.17
N LEU A 233 -12.29 -11.95 2.86
CA LEU A 233 -12.84 -10.72 2.28
C LEU A 233 -11.72 -9.82 1.72
N LYS A 234 -10.66 -9.59 2.49
CA LYS A 234 -9.49 -8.78 2.08
C LYS A 234 -8.89 -9.33 0.79
N ASP A 235 -8.73 -10.65 0.68
CA ASP A 235 -8.15 -11.30 -0.50
C ASP A 235 -9.11 -11.24 -1.70
N MET A 236 -10.39 -11.57 -1.49
CA MET A 236 -11.43 -11.55 -2.54
C MET A 236 -11.58 -10.18 -3.20
N LYS A 237 -11.48 -9.10 -2.42
CA LYS A 237 -11.62 -7.71 -2.88
C LYS A 237 -10.28 -7.03 -3.15
N ASN A 238 -9.16 -7.72 -2.93
CA ASN A 238 -7.80 -7.20 -3.03
C ASN A 238 -7.60 -5.86 -2.27
N LEU A 239 -8.06 -5.79 -1.02
CA LEU A 239 -8.08 -4.56 -0.23
C LEU A 239 -6.76 -4.32 0.50
N ASP A 240 -6.22 -3.10 0.42
CA ASP A 240 -4.98 -2.74 1.11
C ASP A 240 -5.16 -2.65 2.63
N VAL A 241 -6.26 -2.04 3.07
CA VAL A 241 -6.61 -1.86 4.48
C VAL A 241 -8.08 -2.21 4.71
N LEU A 242 -8.35 -3.09 5.68
CA LEU A 242 -9.68 -3.55 6.04
C LEU A 242 -9.87 -3.55 7.55
N PHE A 243 -10.94 -2.92 8.02
CA PHE A 243 -11.47 -3.05 9.38
C PHE A 243 -12.85 -3.70 9.32
N ALA A 244 -13.06 -4.76 10.09
CA ALA A 244 -14.34 -5.44 10.17
C ALA A 244 -14.88 -5.36 11.60
N LEU A 245 -16.12 -4.88 11.75
CA LEU A 245 -16.85 -4.78 13.00
C LEU A 245 -17.98 -5.82 13.02
N ALA A 246 -17.90 -6.80 13.90
CA ALA A 246 -18.96 -7.79 14.07
C ALA A 246 -19.63 -7.65 15.43
N LEU A 247 -20.91 -7.28 15.46
CA LEU A 247 -21.73 -7.38 16.66
C LEU A 247 -22.20 -8.82 16.82
N MET A 248 -21.66 -9.53 17.80
CA MET A 248 -22.10 -10.89 18.13
C MET A 248 -22.52 -10.91 19.59
N GLU A 249 -23.76 -11.29 19.84
CA GLU A 249 -24.40 -11.20 21.17
C GLU A 249 -24.35 -9.77 21.73
N ASP A 250 -23.62 -9.53 22.82
CA ASP A 250 -23.53 -8.24 23.53
C ASP A 250 -22.22 -7.47 23.25
N ARG A 251 -21.40 -7.93 22.30
CA ARG A 251 -20.05 -7.40 22.05
C ARG A 251 -19.77 -7.18 20.59
N ILE A 252 -18.99 -6.13 20.32
CA ILE A 252 -18.45 -5.87 18.98
C ILE A 252 -17.01 -6.38 18.92
N TYR A 253 -16.74 -7.25 17.96
CA TYR A 253 -15.41 -7.74 17.62
C TYR A 253 -14.87 -6.92 16.46
N LEU A 254 -13.79 -6.18 16.71
CA LEU A 254 -13.03 -5.47 15.69
C LEU A 254 -11.89 -6.38 15.23
N ILE A 255 -11.82 -6.66 13.94
CA ILE A 255 -10.67 -7.31 13.30
C ILE A 255 -10.12 -6.39 12.24
N ALA A 256 -8.82 -6.13 12.27
CA ALA A 256 -8.17 -5.21 11.36
C ALA A 256 -7.02 -5.89 10.61
N ARG A 257 -6.86 -5.55 9.32
CA ARG A 257 -5.80 -6.03 8.45
C ARG A 257 -5.26 -4.87 7.61
N SER A 258 -3.95 -4.79 7.48
CA SER A 258 -3.27 -3.88 6.56
C SER A 258 -2.13 -4.61 5.87
N ARG A 259 -1.93 -4.34 4.58
CA ARG A 259 -0.75 -4.77 3.81
C ARG A 259 0.23 -3.64 3.52
N ILE A 260 -0.08 -2.43 3.98
CA ILE A 260 0.71 -1.22 3.74
C ILE A 260 1.23 -0.66 5.08
N PRO A 261 2.50 -0.23 5.16
CA PRO A 261 3.12 0.24 6.40
C PRO A 261 2.51 1.56 6.92
N GLU A 262 1.87 2.35 6.06
CA GLU A 262 1.27 3.65 6.36
C GLU A 262 0.07 3.54 7.32
N VAL A 263 -0.51 2.35 7.46
CA VAL A 263 -1.59 2.06 8.40
C VAL A 263 -1.20 0.93 9.35
N ASN A 264 -0.74 1.31 10.54
CA ASN A 264 -0.49 0.40 11.65
C ASN A 264 -1.82 0.04 12.34
N VAL A 265 -2.35 -1.15 12.05
CA VAL A 265 -3.66 -1.55 12.59
C VAL A 265 -3.63 -1.92 14.08
N ALA A 266 -2.47 -2.28 14.64
CA ALA A 266 -2.32 -2.53 16.08
C ALA A 266 -2.48 -1.23 16.88
N GLU A 267 -1.90 -0.13 16.39
CA GLU A 267 -2.07 1.18 17.01
C GLU A 267 -3.55 1.59 17.02
N VAL A 268 -4.25 1.45 15.89
CA VAL A 268 -5.69 1.74 15.80
C VAL A 268 -6.51 0.86 16.76
N ALA A 269 -6.23 -0.44 16.81
CA ALA A 269 -6.94 -1.38 17.69
C ALA A 269 -6.73 -1.07 19.19
N SER A 270 -5.60 -0.49 19.57
CA SER A 270 -5.31 -0.11 20.96
C SER A 270 -6.29 0.92 21.53
N TYR A 271 -6.83 1.82 20.70
CA TYR A 271 -7.88 2.79 21.09
C TYR A 271 -9.23 2.15 21.45
N PHE A 272 -9.38 0.87 21.12
CA PHE A 272 -10.53 0.04 21.45
C PHE A 272 -10.21 -0.97 22.56
N GLY A 273 -9.06 -0.85 23.22
CA GLY A 273 -8.59 -1.80 24.23
C GLY A 273 -8.09 -3.13 23.63
N GLY A 274 -7.76 -3.12 22.34
CA GLY A 274 -7.19 -4.27 21.63
C GLY A 274 -5.68 -4.18 21.44
N GLY A 275 -5.17 -4.99 20.51
CA GLY A 275 -3.76 -5.06 20.17
C GLY A 275 -3.47 -6.05 19.05
N GLY A 276 -2.19 -6.27 18.75
CA GLY A 276 -1.72 -7.18 17.71
C GLY A 276 -0.44 -6.66 17.06
N HIS A 277 -0.29 -6.95 15.77
CA HIS A 277 0.83 -6.52 14.94
C HIS A 277 0.41 -5.42 13.97
N ALA A 278 1.40 -4.70 13.41
CA ALA A 278 1.16 -3.58 12.52
C ALA A 278 0.28 -3.91 11.29
N ASN A 279 0.29 -5.18 10.84
CA ASN A 279 -0.48 -5.70 9.71
C ASN A 279 -1.77 -6.45 10.11
N ALA A 280 -1.90 -6.86 11.38
CA ALA A 280 -3.03 -7.68 11.84
C ALA A 280 -3.30 -7.45 13.33
N ALA A 281 -4.50 -6.97 13.66
CA ALA A 281 -4.88 -6.67 15.04
C ALA A 281 -6.35 -6.99 15.31
N SER A 282 -6.71 -7.01 16.59
CA SER A 282 -8.09 -7.23 17.03
C SER A 282 -8.41 -6.45 18.32
N ALA A 283 -9.69 -6.16 18.53
CA ALA A 283 -10.21 -5.59 19.78
C ALA A 283 -11.62 -6.13 20.09
N THR A 284 -11.99 -6.13 21.36
CA THR A 284 -13.36 -6.43 21.81
C THR A 284 -13.96 -5.22 22.49
N ILE A 285 -15.01 -4.67 21.89
CA ILE A 285 -15.66 -3.43 22.28
C ILE A 285 -16.97 -3.76 22.98
N LYS A 286 -17.18 -3.14 24.16
CA LYS A 286 -18.40 -3.29 24.98
C LYS A 286 -19.14 -1.97 25.10
N GLY A 287 -20.46 -2.03 25.16
CA GLY A 287 -21.30 -0.87 25.48
C GLY A 287 -21.42 0.19 24.39
N LEU A 288 -20.99 -0.12 23.16
CA LEU A 288 -21.19 0.71 21.97
C LEU A 288 -22.09 -0.03 20.97
N THR A 289 -22.84 0.72 20.18
CA THR A 289 -23.50 0.21 18.97
C THR A 289 -22.49 0.14 17.81
N LEU A 290 -22.80 -0.61 16.74
CA LEU A 290 -21.95 -0.68 15.55
C LEU A 290 -21.67 0.71 14.98
N ILE A 291 -22.70 1.54 14.84
CA ILE A 291 -22.59 2.93 14.36
C ILE A 291 -21.63 3.74 15.24
N GLN A 292 -21.74 3.65 16.57
CA GLN A 292 -20.84 4.36 17.48
C GLN A 292 -19.39 3.86 17.38
N ALA A 293 -19.20 2.56 17.16
CA ALA A 293 -17.89 1.96 16.95
C ALA A 293 -17.28 2.42 15.61
N GLU A 294 -18.06 2.47 14.52
CA GLU A 294 -17.67 2.98 13.20
C GLU A 294 -17.25 4.44 13.29
N GLU A 295 -18.07 5.30 13.89
CA GLU A 295 -17.75 6.73 14.07
C GLU A 295 -16.48 6.95 14.88
N LYS A 296 -16.29 6.17 15.95
CA LYS A 296 -15.07 6.23 16.75
C LYS A 296 -13.87 5.75 15.95
N LEU A 297 -14.01 4.70 15.15
CA LEU A 297 -12.95 4.14 14.31
C LEU A 297 -12.49 5.16 13.27
N LEU A 298 -13.43 5.81 12.57
CA LEU A 298 -13.13 6.86 11.61
C LEU A 298 -12.36 8.02 12.25
N LYS A 299 -12.74 8.45 13.45
CA LYS A 299 -12.00 9.50 14.20
C LYS A 299 -10.57 9.09 14.54
N VAL A 300 -10.36 7.85 14.95
CA VAL A 300 -9.01 7.32 15.23
C VAL A 300 -8.19 7.28 13.95
N LEU A 301 -8.76 6.75 12.87
CA LEU A 301 -8.09 6.65 11.57
C LEU A 301 -7.64 8.03 11.05
N GLN A 302 -8.51 9.03 11.10
CA GLN A 302 -8.17 10.40 10.69
C GLN A 302 -6.95 10.96 11.44
N ASN A 303 -6.81 10.65 12.72
CA ASN A 303 -5.70 11.16 13.54
C ASN A 303 -4.40 10.36 13.39
N HIS A 304 -4.46 9.07 13.03
CA HIS A 304 -3.32 8.15 13.10
C HIS A 304 -2.79 7.63 11.76
N ILE A 305 -3.46 7.94 10.64
CA ILE A 305 -2.95 7.56 9.31
C ILE A 305 -1.89 8.55 8.83
N SER A 306 -0.79 8.01 8.30
CA SER A 306 0.28 8.79 7.65
C SER A 306 0.00 8.93 6.13
N PRO A 307 0.13 10.13 5.52
CA PRO A 307 -0.19 10.33 4.10
C PRO A 307 0.81 9.69 3.13
N ILE A 308 0.32 9.16 2.00
CA ILE A 308 1.11 8.60 0.88
C ILE A 308 1.64 9.70 -0.08
N GLN A 309 2.91 9.55 -0.48
CA GLN A 309 3.67 10.19 -1.58
C GLN A 309 3.04 11.41 -2.30
N LEU A 310 3.48 12.62 -1.94
CA LEU A 310 2.89 13.89 -2.37
C LEU A 310 3.76 14.74 -3.29
N ALA A 311 5.08 14.53 -3.35
CA ALA A 311 5.94 15.47 -4.05
C ALA A 311 5.65 15.56 -5.56
N ARG A 312 5.51 14.42 -6.27
CA ARG A 312 5.16 14.40 -7.69
C ARG A 312 3.77 14.99 -7.98
N GLN A 313 2.84 14.90 -7.03
CA GLN A 313 1.47 15.41 -7.17
C GLN A 313 1.37 16.92 -6.90
N LEU A 314 2.18 17.43 -5.97
CA LEU A 314 2.20 18.85 -5.60
C LEU A 314 3.10 19.70 -6.49
N MET A 315 4.14 19.12 -7.09
CA MET A 315 5.15 19.88 -7.81
C MET A 315 4.60 20.59 -9.06
N SER A 316 5.16 21.76 -9.33
CA SER A 316 4.96 22.49 -10.58
C SER A 316 6.08 22.17 -11.58
N ALA A 317 5.69 21.94 -12.84
CA ALA A 317 6.57 21.70 -13.97
C ALA A 317 6.00 22.35 -15.25
N PRO A 318 6.83 22.78 -16.23
CA PRO A 318 8.29 22.73 -16.23
C PRO A 318 8.92 23.72 -15.25
N VAL A 319 10.13 23.41 -14.77
CA VAL A 319 10.83 24.24 -13.78
C VAL A 319 11.27 25.56 -14.42
N ILE A 320 10.77 26.66 -13.88
CA ILE A 320 11.28 28.00 -14.20
C ILE A 320 12.59 28.19 -13.43
N SER A 321 13.69 28.46 -14.14
CA SER A 321 15.03 28.56 -13.60
C SER A 321 15.83 29.70 -14.24
N VAL A 322 16.98 30.03 -13.65
CA VAL A 322 17.98 30.97 -14.19
C VAL A 322 19.37 30.34 -14.18
N SER A 323 20.27 30.85 -15.02
CA SER A 323 21.68 30.42 -15.03
C SER A 323 22.48 31.17 -13.95
N PRO A 324 23.62 30.64 -13.46
CA PRO A 324 24.45 31.33 -12.48
C PRO A 324 24.91 32.73 -12.92
N GLY A 325 25.15 32.92 -14.22
CA GLY A 325 25.57 34.19 -14.80
C GLY A 325 24.45 35.19 -15.09
N THR A 326 23.17 34.80 -14.94
CA THR A 326 22.03 35.71 -15.15
C THR A 326 22.11 36.86 -14.15
N SER A 327 21.80 38.08 -14.59
CA SER A 327 21.87 39.25 -13.70
C SER A 327 20.72 39.29 -12.70
N ILE A 328 20.91 40.01 -11.59
CA ILE A 328 19.84 40.29 -10.61
C ILE A 328 18.65 41.00 -11.27
N GLU A 329 18.89 41.92 -12.20
CA GLU A 329 17.85 42.64 -12.95
C GLU A 329 16.99 41.71 -13.80
N GLU A 330 17.63 40.86 -14.60
CA GLU A 330 16.94 39.89 -15.46
C GLU A 330 16.15 38.88 -14.61
N THR A 331 16.73 38.44 -13.49
CA THR A 331 16.07 37.53 -12.56
C THR A 331 14.86 38.19 -11.89
N ALA A 332 14.95 39.48 -11.53
CA ALA A 332 13.82 40.25 -11.00
C ALA A 332 12.68 40.32 -12.02
N ASN A 333 12.99 40.65 -13.28
CA ASN A 333 12.01 40.72 -14.36
C ASN A 333 11.36 39.35 -14.61
N LEU A 334 12.14 38.27 -14.54
CA LEU A 334 11.64 36.90 -14.66
C LEU A 334 10.71 36.52 -13.50
N MET A 335 11.08 36.84 -12.25
CA MET A 335 10.24 36.61 -11.07
C MET A 335 8.91 37.38 -11.14
N ILE A 336 8.93 38.63 -11.63
CA ILE A 336 7.74 39.43 -11.86
C ILE A 336 6.87 38.82 -12.97
N HIS A 337 7.50 38.44 -14.10
CA HIS A 337 6.81 37.87 -15.26
C HIS A 337 6.03 36.59 -14.91
N TYR A 338 6.63 35.70 -14.12
CA TYR A 338 6.00 34.45 -13.70
C TYR A 338 5.27 34.55 -12.35
N ASN A 339 5.29 35.71 -11.70
CA ASN A 339 4.75 35.94 -10.36
C ASN A 339 5.23 34.90 -9.32
N ILE A 340 6.54 34.63 -9.32
CA ILE A 340 7.20 33.66 -8.44
C ILE A 340 8.13 34.36 -7.44
N ASN A 341 8.27 33.77 -6.24
CA ASN A 341 9.02 34.37 -5.13
C ASN A 341 10.38 33.73 -4.87
N ALA A 342 10.69 32.64 -5.57
CA ALA A 342 11.96 31.93 -5.51
C ALA A 342 12.17 31.18 -6.83
N VAL A 343 13.43 31.04 -7.22
CA VAL A 343 13.83 30.41 -8.49
C VAL A 343 15.07 29.55 -8.24
N PRO A 344 15.11 28.29 -8.72
CA PRO A 344 16.33 27.50 -8.74
C PRO A 344 17.33 28.04 -9.78
N VAL A 345 18.60 28.10 -9.38
CA VAL A 345 19.73 28.42 -10.25
C VAL A 345 20.30 27.11 -10.79
N ILE A 346 20.25 26.92 -12.11
CA ILE A 346 20.60 25.67 -12.78
C ILE A 346 21.75 25.92 -13.75
N ASP A 347 22.72 25.01 -13.76
CA ASP A 347 23.83 24.97 -14.71
C ASP A 347 23.96 23.55 -15.25
N GLU A 348 23.90 23.38 -16.57
CA GLU A 348 24.00 22.07 -17.26
C GLU A 348 23.14 20.95 -16.65
N ASP A 349 21.86 21.23 -16.34
CA ASP A 349 20.87 20.37 -15.66
C ASP A 349 21.10 20.13 -14.15
N GLU A 350 22.17 20.65 -13.55
CA GLU A 350 22.41 20.57 -12.10
C GLU A 350 21.96 21.84 -11.38
N ILE A 351 21.26 21.67 -10.27
CA ILE A 351 20.91 22.78 -9.38
C ILE A 351 22.13 23.23 -8.58
N LYS A 352 22.54 24.49 -8.75
CA LYS A 352 23.68 25.11 -8.05
C LYS A 352 23.26 25.92 -6.83
N GLY A 353 22.00 26.38 -6.79
CA GLY A 353 21.47 27.13 -5.66
C GLY A 353 20.03 27.56 -5.87
N ILE A 354 19.51 28.33 -4.91
CA ILE A 354 18.18 28.94 -4.96
C ILE A 354 18.33 30.42 -4.68
N ILE A 355 17.66 31.26 -5.48
CA ILE A 355 17.59 32.70 -5.23
C ILE A 355 16.15 33.13 -4.95
N THR A 356 15.96 33.95 -3.93
CA THR A 356 14.63 34.41 -3.48
C THR A 356 14.40 35.86 -3.84
N ARG A 357 13.14 36.24 -4.02
CA ARG A 357 12.74 37.63 -4.29
C ARG A 357 13.27 38.61 -3.24
N GLN A 358 13.32 38.21 -1.98
CA GLN A 358 13.86 39.04 -0.90
C GLN A 358 15.36 39.36 -1.11
N VAL A 359 16.14 38.40 -1.61
CA VAL A 359 17.56 38.61 -1.92
C VAL A 359 17.70 39.54 -3.13
N ILE A 360 16.91 39.32 -4.18
CA ILE A 360 16.87 40.18 -5.37
C ILE A 360 16.52 41.63 -5.01
N GLU A 361 15.49 41.84 -4.20
CA GLU A 361 15.05 43.19 -3.76
C GLU A 361 16.13 43.90 -2.94
N LYS A 362 16.83 43.17 -2.04
CA LYS A 362 17.98 43.72 -1.30
C LYS A 362 19.14 44.08 -2.22
N ALA A 363 19.49 43.21 -3.16
CA ALA A 363 20.56 43.46 -4.13
C ALA A 363 20.22 44.69 -5.00
N ALA A 364 18.97 44.83 -5.44
CA ALA A 364 18.50 46.01 -6.17
C ALA A 364 18.57 47.29 -5.33
N TYR A 365 18.17 47.24 -4.05
CA TYR A 365 18.30 48.37 -3.12
C TYR A 365 19.75 48.86 -2.99
N HIS A 366 20.71 47.93 -2.96
CA HIS A 366 22.14 48.23 -2.89
C HIS A 366 22.80 48.55 -4.24
N LYS A 367 22.01 48.73 -5.31
CA LYS A 367 22.48 49.02 -6.68
C LYS A 367 23.36 47.93 -7.30
N LEU A 368 23.08 46.67 -6.96
CA LEU A 368 23.82 45.49 -7.42
C LEU A 368 23.08 44.75 -8.57
N GLN A 369 22.19 45.44 -9.29
CA GLN A 369 21.31 44.83 -10.30
C GLN A 369 22.07 44.13 -11.45
N LYS A 370 23.28 44.61 -11.76
CA LYS A 370 24.11 44.09 -12.86
C LYS A 370 24.98 42.89 -12.49
N LEU A 371 25.07 42.57 -11.20
CA LEU A 371 25.87 41.44 -10.74
C LEU A 371 25.13 40.11 -10.99
N PRO A 372 25.86 38.99 -11.13
CA PRO A 372 25.27 37.68 -11.39
C PRO A 372 24.57 37.11 -10.16
N VAL A 373 23.55 36.29 -10.38
CA VAL A 373 22.82 35.61 -9.29
C VAL A 373 23.71 34.65 -8.49
N SER A 374 24.77 34.12 -9.08
CA SER A 374 25.76 33.26 -8.41
C SER A 374 26.33 33.88 -7.14
N ASP A 375 26.45 35.21 -7.09
CA ASP A 375 27.07 35.92 -5.98
C ASP A 375 26.12 36.06 -4.78
N PHE A 376 24.82 35.79 -4.96
CA PHE A 376 23.77 36.03 -3.97
C PHE A 376 22.90 34.80 -3.68
N MET A 377 22.99 33.75 -4.50
CA MET A 377 22.18 32.54 -4.32
C MET A 377 22.56 31.78 -3.04
N THR A 378 21.59 31.08 -2.46
CA THR A 378 21.85 30.12 -1.37
C THR A 378 22.21 28.78 -1.97
N THR A 379 23.37 28.23 -1.61
CA THR A 379 23.83 26.90 -2.03
C THR A 379 23.42 25.78 -1.07
N ASP A 380 23.04 26.13 0.17
CA ASP A 380 22.48 25.20 1.15
C ASP A 380 20.96 25.09 0.95
N PHE A 381 20.54 24.03 0.28
CA PHE A 381 19.14 23.72 0.06
C PHE A 381 18.90 22.21 0.19
N HIS A 382 17.70 21.86 0.61
CA HIS A 382 17.25 20.48 0.73
C HIS A 382 16.39 20.11 -0.49
N PRO A 383 16.84 19.17 -1.34
CA PRO A 383 15.98 18.58 -2.37
C PRO A 383 15.17 17.42 -1.81
N VAL A 384 14.03 17.12 -2.44
CA VAL A 384 13.23 15.92 -2.15
C VAL A 384 13.09 15.05 -3.39
N ARG A 385 12.81 13.76 -3.18
CA ARG A 385 12.51 12.82 -4.26
C ARG A 385 11.03 12.95 -4.69
N PRO A 386 10.64 12.44 -5.87
CA PRO A 386 9.25 12.55 -6.36
C PRO A 386 8.24 11.76 -5.51
N ASP A 387 8.71 10.75 -4.80
CA ASP A 387 7.98 9.91 -3.84
C ASP A 387 7.96 10.48 -2.43
N ALA A 388 8.52 11.69 -2.20
CA ALA A 388 8.56 12.26 -0.86
C ALA A 388 7.17 12.54 -0.27
N THR A 389 7.07 12.30 1.03
CA THR A 389 5.88 12.42 1.87
C THR A 389 5.54 13.88 2.19
N LEU A 390 4.32 14.13 2.69
CA LEU A 390 3.94 15.46 3.18
C LEU A 390 4.87 15.96 4.29
N MET A 391 5.31 15.05 5.16
CA MET A 391 6.16 15.37 6.30
C MET A 391 7.54 15.85 5.84
N GLU A 392 8.14 15.18 4.86
CA GLU A 392 9.42 15.61 4.26
C GLU A 392 9.27 16.95 3.53
N ILE A 393 8.13 17.18 2.86
CA ILE A 393 7.82 18.46 2.22
C ILE A 393 7.65 19.58 3.25
N GLN A 394 6.98 19.29 4.38
CA GLN A 394 6.81 20.22 5.50
C GLN A 394 8.14 20.52 6.17
N GLU A 395 8.98 19.52 6.45
CA GLU A 395 10.31 19.70 7.02
C GLU A 395 11.13 20.65 6.15
N GLY A 396 11.13 20.43 4.83
CA GLY A 396 11.83 21.30 3.87
C GLY A 396 11.29 22.74 3.85
N LEU A 397 9.99 22.93 3.69
CA LEU A 397 9.39 24.26 3.47
C LEU A 397 9.18 25.07 4.77
N VAL A 398 8.87 24.39 5.86
CA VAL A 398 8.47 24.98 7.14
C VAL A 398 9.65 24.97 8.09
N ASP A 399 10.18 23.80 8.46
CA ASP A 399 11.18 23.66 9.52
C ASP A 399 12.55 24.19 9.09
N ARG A 400 12.98 23.85 7.87
CA ARG A 400 14.20 24.38 7.24
C ARG A 400 14.00 25.75 6.62
N HIS A 401 12.80 26.32 6.75
CA HIS A 401 12.42 27.64 6.23
C HIS A 401 12.69 27.86 4.73
N GLN A 402 12.81 26.80 3.93
CA GLN A 402 13.06 26.92 2.49
C GLN A 402 11.83 27.48 1.77
N ARG A 403 12.03 28.44 0.86
CA ARG A 403 10.92 29.08 0.12
C ARG A 403 10.43 28.24 -1.06
N LEU A 404 11.28 27.35 -1.56
CA LEU A 404 11.08 26.53 -2.75
C LEU A 404 11.83 25.21 -2.56
N LEU A 405 11.15 24.09 -2.70
CA LEU A 405 11.69 22.74 -2.54
C LEU A 405 11.90 22.10 -3.92
N PRO A 406 13.15 21.87 -4.34
CA PRO A 406 13.44 21.16 -5.59
C PRO A 406 13.03 19.69 -5.49
N VAL A 407 12.32 19.19 -6.50
CA VAL A 407 12.03 17.76 -6.65
C VAL A 407 13.01 17.17 -7.65
N MET A 408 13.81 16.20 -7.22
CA MET A 408 14.91 15.62 -7.99
C MET A 408 14.72 14.12 -8.22
N GLU A 409 14.95 13.68 -9.45
CA GLU A 409 14.95 12.28 -9.89
C GLU A 409 16.21 12.06 -10.74
N ASP A 410 17.00 11.02 -10.42
CA ASP A 410 18.25 10.69 -11.13
C ASP A 410 19.23 11.87 -11.31
N GLY A 411 19.34 12.72 -10.29
CA GLY A 411 20.23 13.89 -10.28
C GLY A 411 19.72 15.09 -11.06
N LYS A 412 18.56 14.98 -11.72
CA LYS A 412 17.92 16.08 -12.47
C LYS A 412 16.73 16.64 -11.71
N ILE A 413 16.51 17.94 -11.83
CA ILE A 413 15.32 18.58 -11.30
C ILE A 413 14.13 18.35 -12.23
N ILE A 414 13.07 17.75 -11.69
CA ILE A 414 11.85 17.43 -12.45
C ILE A 414 10.66 18.35 -12.08
N GLY A 415 10.76 19.07 -10.97
CA GLY A 415 9.71 19.97 -10.49
C GLY A 415 10.14 20.79 -9.28
N VAL A 416 9.27 21.71 -8.86
CA VAL A 416 9.45 22.51 -7.63
C VAL A 416 8.16 22.57 -6.83
N ILE A 417 8.26 22.57 -5.51
CA ILE A 417 7.13 22.72 -4.58
C ILE A 417 7.34 23.98 -3.75
N THR A 418 6.30 24.79 -3.58
CA THR A 418 6.31 26.00 -2.77
C THR A 418 5.32 25.90 -1.61
N ARG A 419 5.43 26.81 -0.63
CA ARG A 419 4.46 26.91 0.47
C ARG A 419 3.03 27.12 -0.02
N ARG A 420 2.86 27.76 -1.17
CA ARG A 420 1.54 27.96 -1.77
C ARG A 420 0.94 26.63 -2.21
N ASP A 421 1.73 25.79 -2.88
CA ASP A 421 1.29 24.46 -3.31
C ASP A 421 0.88 23.60 -2.10
N LEU A 422 1.64 23.70 -1.00
CA LEU A 422 1.30 23.05 0.27
C LEU A 422 -0.02 23.58 0.87
N LEU A 423 -0.23 24.89 0.89
CA LEU A 423 -1.46 25.49 1.43
C LEU A 423 -2.69 25.17 0.57
N ASP A 424 -2.55 25.21 -0.75
CA ASP A 424 -3.63 24.88 -1.67
C ASP A 424 -4.07 23.40 -1.48
N TYR A 425 -3.12 22.50 -1.21
CA TYR A 425 -3.41 21.11 -0.86
C TYR A 425 -4.16 20.98 0.49
N LEU A 426 -3.66 21.64 1.54
CA LEU A 426 -4.27 21.56 2.87
C LEU A 426 -5.71 22.09 2.93
N VAL A 427 -6.05 23.07 2.07
CA VAL A 427 -7.41 23.62 1.97
C VAL A 427 -8.36 22.69 1.19
N GLN A 428 -7.84 21.89 0.26
CA GLN A 428 -8.65 20.94 -0.52
C GLN A 428 -9.04 19.69 0.27
N ASP A 429 -8.27 19.29 1.28
CA ASP A 429 -8.52 18.08 2.08
C ASP A 429 -9.57 18.28 3.20
N GLY A 430 -9.97 19.53 3.48
CA GLY A 430 -10.84 19.88 4.61
C GLY A 430 -12.34 19.61 4.45
N ASP A 431 -12.83 19.28 3.25
CA ASP A 431 -14.24 19.04 2.95
C ASP A 431 -14.48 17.57 2.52
N GLN A 432 -14.73 16.65 3.47
CA GLN A 432 -15.13 15.26 3.13
C GLN A 432 -16.27 14.73 4.02
N LEU A 433 -17.48 14.64 3.44
CA LEU A 433 -18.58 13.77 3.89
C LEU A 433 -18.47 12.41 3.14
N PRO A 434 -18.91 11.30 3.75
CA PRO A 434 -18.72 9.95 3.20
C PRO A 434 -19.64 9.64 1.99
N ASP A 435 -19.10 8.94 0.99
CA ASP A 435 -19.84 8.37 -0.14
C ASP A 435 -20.37 6.96 0.23
N PRO A 436 -21.69 6.70 0.23
CA PRO A 436 -22.23 5.35 0.36
C PRO A 436 -21.93 4.51 -0.89
N VAL A 437 -21.54 3.24 -0.71
CA VAL A 437 -21.13 2.33 -1.79
C VAL A 437 -22.32 1.70 -2.56
N TYR A 438 -23.55 2.14 -2.30
CA TYR A 438 -24.75 1.60 -2.97
C TYR A 438 -25.70 2.71 -3.46
N ASP A 439 -25.23 3.52 -4.41
CA ASP A 439 -26.02 3.98 -5.57
C ASP A 439 -25.09 4.76 -6.52
N GLN A 440 -24.65 4.12 -7.61
CA GLN A 440 -23.67 4.71 -8.54
C GLN A 440 -24.26 5.59 -9.65
N GLU A 441 -25.50 6.09 -9.53
CA GLU A 441 -26.08 6.89 -10.63
C GLU A 441 -26.55 8.30 -10.31
N THR A 442 -26.60 8.76 -9.05
CA THR A 442 -27.06 10.14 -8.84
C THR A 442 -26.33 10.82 -7.68
N ILE A 443 -25.85 12.05 -7.95
CA ILE A 443 -25.21 12.99 -7.01
C ILE A 443 -23.68 12.88 -6.92
N LYS A 444 -22.99 13.13 -8.05
CA LYS A 444 -21.62 13.70 -8.04
C LYS A 444 -21.63 15.12 -8.60
N SER A 445 -21.77 16.10 -7.71
CA SER A 445 -21.42 17.51 -7.93
C SER A 445 -21.28 18.13 -6.55
N GLN A 446 -20.06 18.28 -6.01
CA GLN A 446 -19.12 19.39 -6.16
C GLN A 446 -17.88 18.98 -5.33
N LYS A 447 -16.60 19.26 -5.59
CA LYS A 447 -15.80 20.04 -6.54
C LYS A 447 -14.37 19.47 -6.42
N GLY A 448 -13.58 19.50 -7.50
CA GLY A 448 -12.11 19.42 -7.44
C GLY A 448 -11.46 18.09 -7.84
N SER A 449 -12.12 16.93 -7.67
CA SER A 449 -11.60 15.68 -8.25
C SER A 449 -11.67 15.75 -9.78
N VAL A 450 -10.62 15.31 -10.47
CA VAL A 450 -10.66 14.99 -11.90
C VAL A 450 -11.82 14.02 -12.11
N LYS A 451 -12.95 14.51 -12.61
CA LYS A 451 -14.16 13.72 -12.76
C LYS A 451 -13.96 12.79 -13.95
N ASN A 452 -13.98 11.48 -13.73
CA ASN A 452 -13.99 10.54 -14.84
C ASN A 452 -15.33 10.71 -15.60
N ILE A 453 -15.27 11.27 -16.80
CA ILE A 453 -16.44 11.55 -17.64
C ILE A 453 -16.69 10.47 -18.71
N GLN A 454 -16.00 9.32 -18.65
CA GLN A 454 -16.13 8.27 -19.68
C GLN A 454 -17.57 7.78 -19.86
N ASN A 455 -18.35 7.68 -18.78
CA ASN A 455 -19.76 7.28 -18.88
C ASN A 455 -20.60 8.35 -19.59
N ILE A 456 -20.40 9.63 -19.25
CA ILE A 456 -21.07 10.76 -19.92
C ILE A 456 -20.70 10.80 -21.41
N MET A 457 -19.42 10.55 -21.74
CA MET A 457 -18.97 10.47 -23.13
C MET A 457 -19.64 9.32 -23.88
N LYS A 458 -19.73 8.12 -23.30
CA LYS A 458 -20.40 6.95 -23.91
C LYS A 458 -21.91 7.16 -24.10
N GLU A 459 -22.54 7.90 -23.20
CA GLU A 459 -23.97 8.23 -23.27
C GLU A 459 -24.28 9.31 -24.32
N GLN A 460 -23.44 10.35 -24.41
CA GLN A 460 -23.75 11.58 -25.15
C GLN A 460 -23.06 11.67 -26.52
N LEU A 461 -21.95 10.96 -26.74
CA LEU A 461 -21.16 11.05 -27.97
C LEU A 461 -21.37 9.82 -28.87
N PRO A 462 -21.45 10.02 -30.20
CA PRO A 462 -21.39 8.91 -31.16
C PRO A 462 -20.11 8.10 -30.99
N ARG A 463 -20.17 6.79 -31.27
CA ARG A 463 -19.01 5.89 -31.17
C ARG A 463 -17.81 6.38 -31.99
N ASP A 464 -18.07 6.88 -33.20
CA ASP A 464 -17.03 7.38 -34.10
C ASP A 464 -16.24 8.56 -33.50
N ILE A 465 -16.88 9.41 -32.67
CA ILE A 465 -16.20 10.52 -31.97
C ILE A 465 -15.36 10.02 -30.80
N ILE A 466 -15.84 8.98 -30.10
CA ILE A 466 -15.09 8.36 -29.00
C ILE A 466 -13.82 7.68 -29.55
N ASP A 467 -13.94 6.99 -30.68
CA ASP A 467 -12.79 6.34 -31.32
C ASP A 467 -11.82 7.39 -31.88
N LEU A 468 -12.31 8.47 -32.47
CA LEU A 468 -11.50 9.63 -32.86
C LEU A 468 -10.71 10.22 -31.68
N PHE A 469 -11.31 10.35 -30.49
CA PHE A 469 -10.58 10.82 -29.29
C PHE A 469 -9.46 9.87 -28.86
N LYS A 470 -9.65 8.55 -28.99
CA LYS A 470 -8.57 7.59 -28.72
C LYS A 470 -7.44 7.75 -29.73
N GLU A 471 -7.76 7.88 -31.02
CA GLU A 471 -6.76 8.06 -32.07
C GLU A 471 -5.95 9.35 -31.88
N LEU A 472 -6.61 10.45 -31.52
CA LEU A 472 -5.96 11.71 -31.16
C LEU A 472 -5.04 11.54 -29.94
N GLY A 473 -5.48 10.81 -28.92
CA GLY A 473 -4.68 10.45 -27.75
C GLY A 473 -3.43 9.65 -28.11
N GLU A 474 -3.56 8.61 -28.94
CA GLU A 474 -2.43 7.81 -29.42
C GLU A 474 -1.40 8.65 -30.19
N VAL A 475 -1.86 9.57 -31.04
CA VAL A 475 -0.94 10.47 -31.77
C VAL A 475 -0.20 11.39 -30.81
N ALA A 476 -0.87 11.89 -29.76
CA ALA A 476 -0.23 12.73 -28.74
C ALA A 476 0.82 11.94 -27.96
N GLU A 477 0.48 10.72 -27.53
CA GLU A 477 1.36 9.83 -26.78
C GLU A 477 2.62 9.45 -27.58
N ASN A 478 2.47 9.12 -28.86
CA ASN A 478 3.60 8.85 -29.75
C ASN A 478 4.54 10.05 -29.93
N LEU A 479 4.01 11.27 -29.84
CA LEU A 479 4.79 12.51 -29.86
C LEU A 479 5.31 12.94 -28.49
N LYS A 480 4.99 12.18 -27.42
CA LYS A 480 5.23 12.51 -26.01
C LYS A 480 4.61 13.85 -25.59
N TYR A 481 3.45 14.18 -26.15
CA TYR A 481 2.66 15.36 -25.82
C TYR A 481 1.44 14.97 -24.99
N LYS A 482 0.84 15.94 -24.30
CA LYS A 482 -0.48 15.78 -23.69
C LYS A 482 -1.52 16.53 -24.52
N ALA A 483 -2.65 15.88 -24.75
CA ALA A 483 -3.78 16.46 -25.48
C ALA A 483 -5.00 16.59 -24.57
N TYR A 484 -5.69 17.72 -24.69
CA TYR A 484 -6.84 18.07 -23.86
C TYR A 484 -7.96 18.58 -24.73
N VAL A 485 -9.15 18.01 -24.59
CA VAL A 485 -10.35 18.62 -25.18
C VAL A 485 -10.77 19.79 -24.29
N VAL A 486 -11.04 20.94 -24.90
CA VAL A 486 -11.35 22.19 -24.17
C VAL A 486 -12.57 22.88 -24.77
N GLY A 487 -12.90 24.08 -24.26
CA GLY A 487 -13.91 24.95 -24.87
C GLY A 487 -15.36 24.59 -24.54
N GLY A 488 -16.27 25.07 -25.39
CA GLY A 488 -17.71 24.94 -25.22
C GLY A 488 -18.19 23.50 -25.22
N PHE A 489 -17.50 22.63 -25.97
CA PHE A 489 -17.77 21.20 -26.03
C PHE A 489 -17.74 20.54 -24.66
N VAL A 490 -16.71 20.80 -23.85
CA VAL A 490 -16.57 20.17 -22.52
C VAL A 490 -17.70 20.61 -21.60
N ARG A 491 -18.04 21.91 -21.60
CA ARG A 491 -19.17 22.44 -20.83
C ARG A 491 -20.49 21.79 -21.26
N ASP A 492 -20.74 21.72 -22.56
CA ASP A 492 -22.02 21.25 -23.09
C ASP A 492 -22.18 19.73 -22.92
N LEU A 493 -21.08 18.97 -23.04
CA LEU A 493 -21.00 17.56 -22.68
C LEU A 493 -21.37 17.32 -21.21
N LEU A 494 -20.84 18.14 -20.29
CA LEU A 494 -21.18 18.09 -18.87
C LEU A 494 -22.64 18.49 -18.58
N LEU A 495 -23.20 19.40 -19.38
CA LEU A 495 -24.60 19.83 -19.31
C LEU A 495 -25.56 18.90 -20.07
N ARG A 496 -25.07 17.77 -20.63
CA ARG A 496 -25.84 16.83 -21.47
C ARG A 496 -26.56 17.53 -22.62
N LYS A 497 -25.89 18.50 -23.24
CA LYS A 497 -26.33 19.18 -24.45
C LYS A 497 -25.51 18.67 -25.64
N PRO A 498 -26.14 18.26 -26.75
CA PRO A 498 -25.40 17.81 -27.92
C PRO A 498 -24.61 18.97 -28.52
N ASN A 499 -23.29 18.84 -28.52
CA ASN A 499 -22.36 19.76 -29.15
C ASN A 499 -21.18 18.95 -29.71
N LEU A 500 -20.83 19.16 -30.98
CA LEU A 500 -19.71 18.49 -31.67
C LEU A 500 -18.66 19.51 -32.16
N ASP A 501 -18.61 20.68 -31.55
CA ASP A 501 -17.59 21.71 -31.80
C ASP A 501 -16.30 21.40 -31.03
N ILE A 502 -15.48 20.50 -31.56
CA ILE A 502 -14.34 19.92 -30.84
C ILE A 502 -13.10 20.82 -30.96
N ASP A 503 -12.75 21.45 -29.85
CA ASP A 503 -11.47 22.16 -29.65
C ASP A 503 -10.49 21.30 -28.85
N ILE A 504 -9.24 21.22 -29.31
CA ILE A 504 -8.16 20.47 -28.66
C ILE A 504 -6.97 21.39 -28.37
N VAL A 505 -6.47 21.34 -27.15
CA VAL A 505 -5.24 21.98 -26.73
C VAL A 505 -4.15 20.93 -26.54
N ILE A 506 -2.97 21.18 -27.12
CA ILE A 506 -1.80 20.33 -27.05
C ILE A 506 -0.74 20.99 -26.18
N GLU A 507 -0.33 20.33 -25.09
CA GLU A 507 0.91 20.66 -24.36
C GLU A 507 2.11 20.13 -25.16
N GLY A 508 2.56 20.93 -26.13
CA GLY A 508 3.56 20.57 -27.13
C GLY A 508 3.35 21.39 -28.41
N ASP A 509 3.89 20.95 -29.54
CA ASP A 509 3.65 21.63 -30.83
C ASP A 509 2.34 21.14 -31.47
N GLY A 510 1.28 21.94 -31.37
CA GLY A 510 -0.05 21.63 -31.92
C GLY A 510 -0.08 21.53 -33.44
N ILE A 511 0.77 22.26 -34.17
CA ILE A 511 0.86 22.15 -35.63
C ILE A 511 1.53 20.84 -36.04
N LYS A 512 2.59 20.44 -35.33
CA LYS A 512 3.24 19.15 -35.53
C LYS A 512 2.31 17.99 -35.19
N PHE A 513 1.54 18.10 -34.10
CA PHE A 513 0.50 17.15 -33.74
C PHE A 513 -0.54 17.00 -34.86
N ALA A 514 -1.10 18.11 -35.35
CA ALA A 514 -2.08 18.06 -36.43
C ALA A 514 -1.51 17.39 -37.68
N LYS A 515 -0.29 17.78 -38.12
CA LYS A 515 0.38 17.15 -39.27
C LYS A 515 0.61 15.64 -39.09
N ALA A 516 0.97 15.20 -37.90
CA ALA A 516 1.15 13.78 -37.60
C ALA A 516 -0.19 13.02 -37.69
N PHE A 517 -1.27 13.63 -37.21
CA PHE A 517 -2.62 13.06 -37.31
C PHE A 517 -3.05 12.87 -38.77
N SER A 518 -2.95 13.91 -39.62
CA SER A 518 -3.32 13.79 -41.05
C SER A 518 -2.40 12.86 -41.86
N LYS A 519 -1.17 12.61 -41.40
CA LYS A 519 -0.32 11.57 -42.01
C LYS A 519 -0.88 10.16 -41.79
N LYS A 520 -1.52 9.92 -40.64
CA LYS A 520 -2.21 8.66 -40.31
C LYS A 520 -3.58 8.58 -41.02
N HIS A 521 -4.19 9.73 -41.34
CA HIS A 521 -5.50 9.88 -41.99
C HIS A 521 -5.41 10.73 -43.28
N PRO A 522 -4.91 10.17 -44.39
CA PRO A 522 -4.65 10.90 -45.65
C PRO A 522 -5.89 11.57 -46.27
N GLU A 523 -7.08 11.12 -45.90
CA GLU A 523 -8.37 11.66 -46.30
C GLU A 523 -8.68 13.03 -45.68
N THR A 524 -7.98 13.41 -44.61
CA THR A 524 -8.17 14.70 -43.92
C THR A 524 -7.34 15.82 -44.54
N LYS A 525 -7.87 17.06 -44.51
CA LYS A 525 -7.17 18.27 -44.95
C LYS A 525 -6.80 19.13 -43.75
N ILE A 526 -5.59 19.69 -43.74
CA ILE A 526 -5.14 20.58 -42.65
C ILE A 526 -4.96 22.01 -43.15
N ARG A 527 -5.38 22.99 -42.34
CA ARG A 527 -5.00 24.40 -42.47
C ARG A 527 -4.22 24.83 -41.23
N CYS A 528 -2.98 25.29 -41.41
CA CYS A 528 -2.12 25.73 -40.31
C CYS A 528 -2.02 27.25 -40.27
N HIS A 529 -2.06 27.84 -39.07
CA HIS A 529 -1.82 29.26 -38.83
C HIS A 529 -0.58 29.44 -37.94
N GLN A 530 0.59 29.50 -38.58
CA GLN A 530 1.90 29.52 -37.89
C GLN A 530 2.03 30.69 -36.89
N LYS A 531 1.44 31.86 -37.18
CA LYS A 531 1.50 33.04 -36.31
C LYS A 531 0.80 32.86 -34.96
N PHE A 532 -0.18 31.95 -34.88
CA PHE A 532 -1.00 31.72 -33.69
C PHE A 532 -0.78 30.34 -33.07
N ASN A 533 0.11 29.52 -33.66
CA ASN A 533 0.34 28.12 -33.27
C ASN A 533 -0.94 27.27 -33.21
N THR A 534 -1.86 27.52 -34.16
CA THR A 534 -3.11 26.78 -34.31
C THR A 534 -3.17 26.05 -35.65
N ALA A 535 -3.94 24.98 -35.70
CA ALA A 535 -4.24 24.22 -36.91
C ALA A 535 -5.71 23.78 -36.89
N VAL A 536 -6.29 23.62 -38.07
CA VAL A 536 -7.65 23.10 -38.25
C VAL A 536 -7.56 21.84 -39.09
N ILE A 537 -8.10 20.73 -38.59
CA ILE A 537 -8.21 19.44 -39.28
C ILE A 537 -9.64 19.35 -39.85
N VAL A 538 -9.77 19.09 -41.14
CA VAL A 538 -11.05 19.02 -41.86
C VAL A 538 -11.22 17.63 -42.47
N PHE A 539 -12.29 16.94 -42.10
CA PHE A 539 -12.63 15.59 -42.56
C PHE A 539 -13.44 15.63 -43.88
N PRO A 540 -13.51 14.51 -44.63
CA PRO A 540 -14.20 14.45 -45.93
C PRO A 540 -15.70 14.80 -45.89
N ASP A 541 -16.36 14.50 -44.77
CA ASP A 541 -17.77 14.80 -44.49
C ASP A 541 -18.00 16.27 -44.09
N GLY A 542 -16.93 17.07 -43.99
CA GLY A 542 -16.97 18.47 -43.59
C GLY A 542 -16.83 18.70 -42.08
N PHE A 543 -16.68 17.65 -41.29
CA PHE A 543 -16.40 17.75 -39.85
C PHE A 543 -15.04 18.42 -39.59
N LYS A 544 -14.92 19.19 -38.51
CA LYS A 544 -13.72 19.97 -38.20
C LYS A 544 -13.29 19.81 -36.76
N ILE A 545 -11.97 19.84 -36.56
CA ILE A 545 -11.35 19.87 -35.23
C ILE A 545 -10.35 21.02 -35.23
N ASP A 546 -10.52 21.91 -34.26
CA ASP A 546 -9.60 23.01 -34.02
C ASP A 546 -8.54 22.58 -33.01
N VAL A 547 -7.26 22.78 -33.38
CA VAL A 547 -6.10 22.40 -32.59
C VAL A 547 -5.32 23.66 -32.21
N ALA A 548 -5.13 23.86 -30.92
CA ALA A 548 -4.33 24.94 -30.35
C ALA A 548 -3.14 24.38 -29.57
N THR A 549 -2.04 25.13 -29.54
CA THR A 549 -0.90 24.86 -28.66
C THR A 549 -1.14 25.52 -27.31
N ALA A 550 -0.97 24.79 -26.21
CA ALA A 550 -1.05 25.33 -24.85
C ALA A 550 0.00 26.44 -24.68
N ARG A 551 -0.45 27.62 -24.25
CA ARG A 551 0.36 28.83 -24.36
C ARG A 551 0.19 29.82 -23.22
N LEU A 552 1.28 30.50 -22.91
CA LEU A 552 1.28 31.69 -22.07
C LEU A 552 1.17 32.91 -22.99
N GLU A 553 0.17 33.76 -22.74
CA GLU A 553 -0.06 34.99 -23.50
C GLU A 553 0.30 36.19 -22.62
N TYR A 554 1.19 37.05 -23.12
CA TYR A 554 1.52 38.32 -22.46
C TYR A 554 1.20 39.49 -23.39
N TYR A 555 0.48 40.47 -22.82
CA TYR A 555 0.19 41.74 -23.46
C TYR A 555 1.15 42.78 -22.88
N GLU A 556 2.05 43.34 -23.69
CA GLU A 556 2.95 44.40 -23.22
C GLU A 556 2.20 45.62 -22.68
N TYR A 557 0.99 45.86 -23.19
CA TYR A 557 0.05 46.89 -22.73
C TYR A 557 -1.39 46.51 -23.14
N PRO A 558 -2.42 47.10 -22.51
CA PRO A 558 -3.82 46.84 -22.88
C PRO A 558 -4.07 47.07 -24.38
N ALA A 559 -4.71 46.10 -25.06
CA ALA A 559 -4.98 46.07 -26.52
C ALA A 559 -3.78 45.80 -27.45
N ALA A 560 -2.60 45.43 -26.94
CA ALA A 560 -1.52 44.88 -27.77
C ALA A 560 -1.90 43.51 -28.35
N LEU A 561 -1.21 43.06 -29.40
CA LEU A 561 -1.27 41.65 -29.81
C LEU A 561 -0.47 40.81 -28.81
N PRO A 562 -0.97 39.64 -28.40
CA PRO A 562 -0.29 38.82 -27.40
C PRO A 562 1.00 38.23 -27.96
N THR A 563 2.05 38.21 -27.13
CA THR A 563 3.23 37.39 -27.37
C THR A 563 2.99 36.01 -26.78
N VAL A 564 3.23 34.96 -27.57
CA VAL A 564 2.84 33.58 -27.28
C VAL A 564 4.08 32.71 -27.02
N LYS A 565 4.16 32.06 -25.86
CA LYS A 565 5.16 31.02 -25.55
C LYS A 565 4.48 29.70 -25.18
N VAL A 566 5.09 28.56 -25.51
CA VAL A 566 4.57 27.22 -25.15
C VAL A 566 4.57 27.07 -23.62
N SER A 567 3.49 26.51 -23.07
CA SER A 567 3.33 26.31 -21.62
C SER A 567 2.48 25.08 -21.30
N SER A 568 2.29 24.75 -20.02
CA SER A 568 1.30 23.75 -19.58
C SER A 568 -0.12 24.31 -19.62
N LEU A 569 -1.13 23.45 -19.75
CA LEU A 569 -2.55 23.78 -19.62
C LEU A 569 -2.85 24.47 -18.29
N LYS A 570 -2.19 24.08 -17.19
CA LYS A 570 -2.33 24.74 -15.88
C LYS A 570 -2.01 26.24 -16.01
N LEU A 571 -0.87 26.57 -16.62
CA LEU A 571 -0.44 27.95 -16.86
C LEU A 571 -1.30 28.69 -17.89
N ASP A 572 -1.80 28.02 -18.93
CA ASP A 572 -2.72 28.60 -19.93
C ASP A 572 -4.09 28.97 -19.31
N LEU A 573 -4.61 28.13 -18.40
CA LEU A 573 -5.87 28.38 -17.68
C LEU A 573 -5.80 29.53 -16.67
N TYR A 574 -4.60 29.94 -16.24
CA TYR A 574 -4.42 31.07 -15.32
C TYR A 574 -4.43 32.45 -16.00
N ARG A 575 -4.53 32.50 -17.34
CA ARG A 575 -4.56 33.76 -18.12
C ARG A 575 -5.79 34.63 -17.88
#